data_AF-A0A0M9UE52-F1
#
_entry.id   AF-A0A0M9UE52-F1
#
_cell.length_a   1.000
_cell.length_b   1.000
_cell.length_c   1.000
_cell.angle_alpha   90.00
_cell.angle_beta   90.00
_cell.angle_gamma   90.00
#
_symmetry.space_group_name_H-M   'P 1'
#
loop_
_entity.id
_entity.type
_entity.pdbx_description
1 polymer ?
#
loop_
_entity_poly.entity_id
_entity_poly.type
_entity_poly.pdbx_seq_one_letter_code
_entity_poly.pdbx_strand_id
1 'polypeptide(L)' 'MPRLPTQTPHEYAQTVSRQRPDAAPPLDIMTAVFERARYTPYPLNEEHVARAENALHIWREHLAHQEETPSASQ' A
#
# COMPACT_ATOMS: atom_id res chain seq x y z
N MET A 1 -16.38 4.98 21.27
CA MET A 1 -15.05 5.25 20.70
C MET A 1 -15.15 6.49 19.83
N PRO A 2 -14.43 7.59 20.12
CA PRO A 2 -14.41 8.73 19.21
C PRO A 2 -13.81 8.24 17.88
N ARG A 3 -14.46 8.54 16.75
CA ARG A 3 -13.88 8.30 15.42
C ARG A 3 -12.62 9.17 15.36
N LEU A 4 -11.44 8.55 15.37
CA LEU A 4 -10.21 9.22 14.97
C LEU A 4 -10.49 9.92 13.62
N PRO A 5 -9.96 11.13 13.39
CA PRO A 5 -10.09 11.75 12.07
C PRO A 5 -9.69 10.70 11.04
N THR A 6 -10.59 10.43 10.09
CA THR A 6 -10.37 9.46 9.03
C THR A 6 -9.09 9.86 8.33
N GLN A 7 -8.03 9.14 8.64
CA GLN A 7 -6.72 9.33 8.05
C GLN A 7 -6.89 9.34 6.54
N THR A 8 -6.37 10.36 5.87
CA THR A 8 -6.32 10.38 4.42
C THR A 8 -5.43 9.23 3.92
N PRO A 9 -5.64 8.73 2.71
CA PRO A 9 -4.80 7.69 2.13
C PRO A 9 -3.31 8.04 2.19
N HIS A 10 -2.97 9.32 1.95
CA HIS A 10 -1.62 9.83 2.05
C HIS A 10 -1.04 9.75 3.48
N GLU A 11 -1.81 10.17 4.48
CA GLU A 11 -1.38 10.08 5.88
C GLU A 11 -1.19 8.61 6.31
N TYR A 12 -2.04 7.69 5.82
CA TYR A 12 -1.90 6.26 6.07
C TYR A 12 -0.62 5.73 5.45
N ALA A 13 -0.39 6.03 4.16
CA ALA A 13 0.82 5.64 3.46
C ALA A 13 2.07 6.14 4.18
N GLN A 14 2.11 7.41 4.57
CA GLN A 14 3.23 7.99 5.30
C GLN A 14 3.47 7.29 6.65
N THR A 15 2.41 6.93 7.37
CA THR A 15 2.51 6.23 8.66
C THR A 15 3.10 4.84 8.49
N VAL A 16 2.57 4.08 7.52
CA VAL A 16 3.04 2.73 7.24
C VAL A 16 4.48 2.75 6.73
N SER A 17 4.85 3.67 5.82
CA SER A 17 6.21 3.79 5.31
C SER A 17 7.25 4.09 6.38
N ARG A 18 6.86 4.74 7.50
CA ARG A 18 7.76 4.95 8.66
C ARG A 18 7.96 3.69 9.48
N GLN A 19 6.91 2.87 9.63
CA GLN A 19 6.96 1.63 10.41
C GLN A 19 7.54 0.46 9.60
N ARG A 20 7.30 0.50 8.29
CA ARG A 20 7.61 -0.53 7.30
C ARG A 20 8.15 0.13 6.04
N PRO A 21 9.44 0.52 6.03
CA PRO A 21 10.07 1.13 4.85
C PRO A 21 10.03 0.20 3.62
N ASP A 22 10.02 -1.11 3.85
CA ASP A 22 9.83 -2.18 2.86
C ASP A 22 8.47 -2.09 2.15
N ALA A 23 7.44 -1.58 2.83
CA ALA A 23 6.11 -1.40 2.28
C ALA A 23 5.97 -0.15 1.41
N ALA A 24 6.89 0.82 1.50
CA ALA A 24 6.71 2.14 0.90
C ALA A 24 6.52 2.09 -0.63
N PRO A 25 7.35 1.38 -1.42
CA PRO A 25 7.21 1.37 -2.87
C PRO A 25 5.85 0.84 -3.39
N PRO A 26 5.35 -0.34 -2.95
CA PRO A 26 4.05 -0.81 -3.39
C PRO A 26 2.89 0.02 -2.82
N LEU A 27 3.04 0.57 -1.61
CA LEU A 27 1.99 1.36 -0.96
C LEU A 27 1.77 2.71 -1.63
N ASP A 28 2.83 3.36 -2.12
CA ASP A 28 2.71 4.62 -2.87
C ASP A 28 1.90 4.44 -4.16
N ILE A 29 2.16 3.34 -4.89
CA ILE A 29 1.43 3.01 -6.13
C ILE A 29 -0.06 2.78 -5.83
N MET A 30 -0.37 1.98 -4.81
CA MET A 30 -1.76 1.70 -4.42
C MET A 30 -2.48 2.97 -3.94
N THR A 31 -1.78 3.83 -3.20
CA THR A 31 -2.32 5.10 -2.70
C THR A 31 -2.64 6.06 -3.84
N ALA A 32 -1.74 6.20 -4.81
CA ALA A 32 -1.96 7.07 -5.97
C ALA A 32 -3.17 6.62 -6.81
N VAL A 33 -3.35 5.30 -7.02
CA VAL A 33 -4.50 4.77 -7.75
C VAL A 33 -5.80 4.99 -6.97
N PHE A 34 -5.78 4.80 -5.65
CA PHE A 34 -6.93 5.12 -4.79
C PHE A 34 -7.30 6.61 -4.88
N GLU A 35 -6.34 7.51 -4.75
CA GLU A 35 -6.58 8.96 -4.81
C GLU A 35 -7.16 9.37 -6.15
N ARG A 36 -6.64 8.79 -7.25
CA ARG A 36 -7.19 9.03 -8.58
C ARG A 36 -8.64 8.58 -8.67
N ALA A 37 -8.94 7.36 -8.23
CA ALA A 37 -10.30 6.82 -8.24
C ALA A 37 -11.27 7.63 -7.37
N ARG A 38 -10.78 8.17 -6.24
CA ARG A 38 -11.62 8.82 -5.23
C ARG A 38 -11.84 10.31 -5.48
N TYR A 39 -10.83 11.00 -6.02
CA TYR A 39 -10.78 12.46 -6.06
C TYR A 39 -10.71 13.05 -7.47
N THR A 40 -10.54 12.23 -8.51
CA THR A 40 -10.55 12.73 -9.90
C THR A 40 -11.85 12.37 -10.61
N PRO A 41 -12.32 13.21 -11.53
CA PRO A 41 -13.52 12.91 -12.33
C PRO A 41 -13.24 11.92 -13.48
N TYR A 42 -11.98 11.55 -13.70
CA TYR A 42 -11.58 10.68 -14.79
C TYR A 42 -11.58 9.22 -14.33
N PRO A 43 -12.21 8.30 -15.09
CA PRO A 43 -12.20 6.89 -14.74
C PRO A 43 -10.78 6.32 -14.75
N LEU A 44 -10.55 5.30 -13.94
CA LEU A 44 -9.35 4.47 -14.06
C LEU A 44 -9.39 3.73 -15.41
N ASN A 45 -8.22 3.57 -16.02
CA ASN A 45 -8.03 2.68 -17.16
C ASN A 45 -7.36 1.37 -16.70
N GLU A 46 -7.25 0.40 -17.61
CA GLU A 46 -6.64 -0.90 -17.33
C GLU A 46 -5.20 -0.81 -16.82
N GLU A 47 -4.42 0.17 -17.30
CA GLU A 47 -3.04 0.38 -16.85
C GLU A 47 -2.98 0.74 -15.36
N HIS A 48 -3.87 1.62 -14.88
CA HIS A 48 -3.91 1.98 -13.46
C HIS A 48 -4.25 0.78 -12.58
N VAL A 49 -5.20 -0.05 -13.04
CA VAL A 49 -5.63 -1.26 -12.32
C VAL A 49 -4.47 -2.27 -12.28
N ALA A 50 -3.87 -2.57 -13.43
CA ALA A 50 -2.75 -3.50 -13.53
C ALA A 50 -1.54 -3.07 -12.66
N ARG A 51 -1.24 -1.77 -12.59
CA ARG A 51 -0.19 -1.24 -11.71
C ARG A 51 -0.50 -1.47 -10.23
N ALA A 52 -1.74 -1.22 -9.79
CA ALA A 52 -2.15 -1.44 -8.41
C ALA A 52 -2.15 -2.94 -8.04
N GLU A 53 -2.63 -3.79 -8.94
CA GLU A 53 -2.63 -5.25 -8.75
C GLU A 53 -1.23 -5.81 -8.66
N ASN A 54 -0.32 -5.38 -9.53
CA ASN A 54 1.08 -5.79 -9.48
C ASN A 54 1.76 -5.33 -8.18
N ALA A 55 1.52 -4.09 -7.75
CA ALA A 55 2.05 -3.58 -6.48
C ALA A 55 1.55 -4.41 -5.27
N LEU A 56 0.26 -4.77 -5.27
CA LEU A 56 -0.32 -5.63 -4.24
C LEU A 56 0.27 -7.05 -4.27
N HIS A 57 0.50 -7.61 -5.46
CA HIS A 57 1.12 -8.92 -5.62
C HIS A 57 2.55 -8.92 -5.05
N ILE A 58 3.39 -7.98 -5.47
CA ILE A 58 4.76 -7.82 -4.95
C ILE A 58 4.76 -7.70 -3.43
N TRP A 59 3.83 -6.94 -2.87
CA TRP A 59 3.73 -6.79 -1.42
C TRP A 59 3.36 -8.09 -0.72
N ARG A 60 2.42 -8.87 -1.27
CA ARG A 60 2.03 -10.17 -0.71
C ARG A 60 3.16 -11.18 -0.74
N GLU A 61 3.91 -11.25 -1.84
CA GLU A 61 5.11 -12.09 -1.95
C GLU A 61 6.16 -11.68 -0.91
N HIS A 62 6.37 -10.38 -0.73
CA HIS A 62 7.30 -9.88 0.28
C HIS A 62 6.90 -10.31 1.70
N LEU A 63 5.60 -10.22 2.04
CA LEU A 63 5.08 -10.67 3.33
C LEU A 63 5.25 -12.19 3.51
N ALA A 64 4.94 -12.98 2.47
CA ALA A 64 5.08 -14.44 2.52
C ALA A 64 6.54 -14.84 2.80
N HIS A 65 7.51 -14.20 2.14
CA HIS A 65 8.93 -14.47 2.37
C HIS A 65 9.42 -14.06 3.77
N GLN A 66 8.82 -13.04 4.38
CA GLN A 66 9.10 -12.66 5.77
C GLN A 66 8.56 -13.67 6.79
N GLU A 67 7.44 -14.34 6.49
CA GLU A 67 6.86 -15.38 7.35
C GLU A 67 7.63 -16.71 7.25
N GLU A 68 8.20 -17.01 6.08
CA GLU A 68 9.02 -18.21 5.83
C GLU A 68 10.44 -18.13 6.40
N THR A 69 10.91 -16.94 6.77
CA THR A 69 12.15 -16.74 7.52
C THR A 69 11.82 -16.53 9.01
N PRO A 70 11.52 -17.58 9.79
CA PRO A 70 11.57 -17.43 11.24
C PRO A 70 13.00 -17.02 11.57
N SER A 71 13.14 -15.96 12.37
CA SER A 71 14.39 -15.49 12.96
C SER A 71 15.19 -16.69 13.49
N ALA A 72 16.09 -17.23 12.67
CA ALA A 72 17.15 -18.05 13.17
C ALA A 72 18.09 -17.09 13.88
N SER A 73 18.31 -17.33 15.18
CA SER A 73 19.16 -16.59 16.13
C SER A 73 18.38 -15.52 16.90
N GLN A 74 18.41 -15.45 18.24
CA GLN A 74 19.28 -16.06 19.27
C GLN A 74 18.48 -16.42 20.53
#